data_AF-A0A1D6PQQ0-F1
#
_entry.id   AF-A0A1D6PQQ0-F1
#
_cell.length_a   1.000
_cell.length_b   1.000
_cell.length_c   1.000
_cell.angle_alpha   90.00
_cell.angle_beta   90.00
_cell.angle_gamma   90.00
#
_symmetry.space_group_name_H-M   'P 1'
#
loop_
_entity.id
_entity.type
_entity.pdbx_description
1 polymer ?
#
loop_
_entity_poly.entity_id
_entity_poly.type
_entity_poly.pdbx_seq_one_letter_code
_entity_poly.pdbx_strand_id
1 'polypeptide(L)'
;MFSFKHLLISPVHFQARVARIGRPLGGDEGVLHGITDLSGQQRSRGGGPSGECGDSDDEPNGDFAKFGPWGGDGGQPQDIGTLPCRLDRIKISSGLIIDSIEFSYAGPDSQYRTAGPWGGHGGDNSSFQLAGSEFLTGVSGSIGTFNGHANVITSLTFVTNARSYGPFGRGRGTSFHIPVQGNGCIVGFFGRSGRYLNAIGVYTAPKPEPKAGGDEAVVARIGPWGGVGNALHDIAERPHRLHRVTIFSGTIVNSLEYLYSDGDGQQHTTGPWGGCGGTGRKIHLAPEEFIVEVTGTFHPCAWDRTIPSVVSSLTLVTSTGKTHGPFGTQLGAAFQVPVQSDSRIVGFFAHGDNYIEAIGAYVKKLTESSNR
;
A
#
# COMPACT_ATOMS: atom_id res chain seq x y z
N MET A 1 18.46 8.56 -57.17
CA MET A 1 16.99 8.58 -56.99
C MET A 1 16.57 7.24 -56.43
N PHE A 2 16.47 7.08 -55.11
CA PHE A 2 15.61 6.10 -54.43
C PHE A 2 15.48 6.54 -52.96
N SER A 3 14.30 7.06 -52.64
CA SER A 3 13.91 7.60 -51.34
C SER A 3 13.46 6.45 -50.45
N PHE A 4 14.14 6.22 -49.33
CA PHE A 4 13.64 5.34 -48.27
C PHE A 4 12.49 6.06 -47.56
N LYS A 5 11.25 5.61 -47.81
CA LYS A 5 10.10 5.99 -46.99
C LYS A 5 10.23 5.29 -45.64
N HIS A 6 10.47 6.06 -44.59
CA HIS A 6 10.23 5.62 -43.22
C HIS A 6 8.72 5.37 -43.04
N LEU A 7 8.36 4.10 -42.87
CA LEU A 7 7.04 3.71 -42.37
C LEU A 7 7.04 3.98 -40.87
N LEU A 8 6.59 5.17 -40.48
CA LEU A 8 6.26 5.50 -39.10
C LEU A 8 5.09 4.61 -38.68
N ILE A 9 5.36 3.57 -37.90
CA ILE A 9 4.33 2.82 -37.19
C ILE A 9 3.85 3.72 -36.06
N SER A 10 2.66 4.28 -36.22
CA SER A 10 1.99 5.10 -35.21
C SER A 10 1.83 4.31 -33.91
N PRO A 11 2.10 4.90 -32.73
CA PRO A 11 1.77 4.27 -31.46
C PRO A 11 0.25 4.16 -31.34
N VAL A 12 -0.27 2.94 -31.27
CA VAL A 12 -1.68 2.67 -31.00
C VAL A 12 -2.00 3.19 -29.60
N HIS A 13 -2.76 4.29 -29.54
CA HIS A 13 -3.34 4.80 -28.31
C HIS A 13 -4.37 3.80 -27.79
N PHE A 14 -4.01 3.03 -26.76
CA PHE A 14 -5.01 2.28 -25.98
C PHE A 14 -5.72 3.27 -25.06
N GLN A 15 -6.92 3.72 -25.46
CA GLN A 15 -7.79 4.50 -24.58
C GLN A 15 -8.40 3.59 -23.50
N ALA A 16 -8.16 3.93 -22.24
CA ALA A 16 -8.82 3.32 -21.09
C ALA A 16 -10.31 3.66 -21.07
N ARG A 17 -11.16 2.69 -20.68
CA ARG A 17 -12.58 2.93 -20.41
C ARG A 17 -12.79 3.04 -18.90
N VAL A 18 -13.49 4.10 -18.47
CA VAL A 18 -13.91 4.29 -17.08
C VAL A 18 -15.35 3.80 -16.96
N ALA A 19 -15.60 2.83 -16.07
CA ALA A 19 -16.94 2.39 -15.74
C ALA A 19 -17.17 2.58 -14.24
N ARG A 20 -18.19 3.38 -13.88
CA ARG A 20 -18.70 3.47 -12.50
C ARG A 20 -19.71 2.34 -12.30
N ILE A 21 -19.57 1.57 -11.22
CA ILE A 21 -20.44 0.43 -10.95
C ILE A 21 -21.66 0.92 -10.16
N GLY A 22 -22.83 0.95 -10.80
CA GLY A 22 -24.13 0.89 -10.12
C GLY A 22 -24.62 -0.56 -10.06
N ARG A 23 -25.39 -0.93 -9.03
CA ARG A 23 -25.89 -2.32 -8.84
C ARG A 23 -26.69 -2.82 -10.06
N PRO A 24 -26.65 -4.13 -10.35
CA PRO A 24 -27.71 -4.81 -11.09
C PRO A 24 -28.93 -4.94 -10.18
N LEU A 25 -30.12 -4.59 -10.69
CA LEU A 25 -31.38 -4.93 -10.04
C LEU A 25 -31.54 -6.45 -10.07
N GLY A 26 -31.50 -7.06 -8.88
CA GLY A 26 -31.83 -8.46 -8.66
C GLY A 26 -33.24 -8.62 -8.14
N GLY A 27 -33.96 -9.58 -8.71
CA GLY A 27 -35.24 -10.14 -8.28
C GLY A 27 -35.71 -11.03 -9.44
N ASP A 28 -36.10 -12.28 -9.30
CA ASP A 28 -36.25 -13.22 -8.18
C ASP A 28 -36.45 -14.60 -8.86
N GLU A 29 -36.06 -15.72 -8.24
CA GLU A 29 -36.44 -17.07 -8.75
C GLU A 29 -37.77 -17.51 -8.13
N GLY A 30 -38.74 -18.01 -8.93
CA GLY A 30 -39.87 -18.80 -8.38
C GLY A 30 -41.22 -18.79 -9.12
N VAL A 31 -41.32 -19.59 -10.18
CA VAL A 31 -42.46 -20.38 -10.73
C VAL A 31 -43.92 -20.24 -10.19
N LEU A 32 -44.84 -19.94 -11.13
CA LEU A 32 -46.26 -20.35 -11.39
C LEU A 32 -47.40 -20.21 -10.33
N HIS A 33 -48.40 -19.35 -10.62
CA HIS A 33 -49.75 -19.61 -11.20
C HIS A 33 -50.78 -18.55 -10.74
N GLY A 34 -51.64 -18.03 -11.65
CA GLY A 34 -52.99 -17.54 -11.28
C GLY A 34 -53.44 -16.15 -11.79
N ILE A 35 -53.98 -16.09 -13.01
CA ILE A 35 -55.33 -15.60 -13.41
C ILE A 35 -55.89 -14.25 -12.84
N THR A 36 -56.23 -13.37 -13.80
CA THR A 36 -57.27 -12.28 -13.88
C THR A 36 -57.22 -10.99 -13.05
N ASP A 37 -57.03 -9.89 -13.79
CA ASP A 37 -57.99 -8.81 -14.14
C ASP A 37 -58.61 -7.83 -13.10
N LEU A 38 -58.43 -6.54 -13.44
CA LEU A 38 -59.19 -5.29 -13.21
C LEU A 38 -60.06 -5.06 -11.94
N SER A 39 -59.71 -3.98 -11.22
CA SER A 39 -60.55 -2.88 -10.66
C SER A 39 -59.80 -2.29 -9.45
N GLY A 40 -59.68 -0.98 -9.20
CA GLY A 40 -60.63 0.11 -9.23
C GLY A 40 -60.72 0.70 -7.81
N GLN A 41 -60.71 2.04 -7.70
CA GLN A 41 -61.08 2.89 -6.56
C GLN A 41 -60.06 3.31 -5.48
N GLN A 42 -59.74 4.62 -5.55
CA GLN A 42 -59.50 5.51 -4.41
C GLN A 42 -60.73 5.59 -3.48
N ARG A 43 -60.49 5.68 -2.16
CA ARG A 43 -61.09 6.69 -1.25
C ARG A 43 -60.43 6.68 0.14
N SER A 44 -60.61 7.80 0.83
CA SER A 44 -59.80 8.38 1.90
C SER A 44 -60.57 8.43 3.24
N ARG A 45 -59.87 8.30 4.40
CA ARG A 45 -59.88 9.21 5.59
C ARG A 45 -59.73 8.53 6.98
N GLY A 46 -58.90 9.16 7.83
CA GLY A 46 -58.91 9.16 9.31
C GLY A 46 -57.90 8.19 9.96
N GLY A 47 -57.02 8.53 10.91
CA GLY A 47 -56.73 9.72 11.71
C GLY A 47 -56.18 9.29 13.09
N GLY A 48 -55.00 9.79 13.52
CA GLY A 48 -54.54 9.75 14.92
C GLY A 48 -53.10 9.24 15.17
N PRO A 49 -52.36 9.74 16.19
CA PRO A 49 -50.91 9.97 16.12
C PRO A 49 -50.04 9.17 17.11
N SER A 50 -48.80 8.86 16.71
CA SER A 50 -47.64 8.53 17.57
C SER A 50 -46.47 8.27 16.60
N GLY A 51 -45.37 9.01 16.60
CA GLY A 51 -44.36 8.94 17.65
C GLY A 51 -43.17 8.10 17.16
N GLU A 52 -42.17 8.82 16.63
CA GLU A 52 -40.72 8.48 16.61
C GLU A 52 -40.13 7.41 15.66
N CYS A 53 -38.86 7.72 15.31
CA CYS A 53 -37.82 6.92 14.64
C CYS A 53 -38.01 6.77 13.12
N GLY A 54 -37.28 7.49 12.25
CA GLY A 54 -35.85 7.74 12.27
C GLY A 54 -35.20 6.83 11.23
N ASP A 55 -35.35 7.15 9.95
CA ASP A 55 -34.56 6.57 8.85
C ASP A 55 -33.90 7.73 8.11
N SER A 56 -32.70 8.07 8.54
CA SER A 56 -31.76 8.82 7.72
C SER A 56 -31.23 7.87 6.66
N ASP A 57 -31.80 7.97 5.47
CA ASP A 57 -31.24 7.47 4.22
C ASP A 57 -29.90 8.18 3.95
N ASP A 58 -28.84 7.77 4.66
CA ASP A 58 -27.45 8.06 4.31
C ASP A 58 -26.82 6.77 3.75
N GLU A 59 -27.22 6.41 2.53
CA GLU A 59 -26.57 5.35 1.75
C GLU A 59 -25.37 5.96 0.98
N PRO A 60 -24.09 5.58 1.25
CA PRO A 60 -22.97 6.12 0.50
C PRO A 60 -22.81 5.33 -0.80
N ASN A 61 -23.51 5.77 -1.85
CA ASN A 61 -23.31 5.32 -3.22
C ASN A 61 -22.25 6.22 -3.91
N GLY A 62 -21.02 5.74 -4.16
CA GLY A 62 -20.05 6.56 -4.90
C GLY A 62 -18.58 6.10 -5.09
N ASP A 63 -18.09 5.05 -4.44
CA ASP A 63 -16.64 5.04 -4.14
C ASP A 63 -15.76 4.03 -4.91
N PHE A 64 -16.30 3.06 -5.64
CA PHE A 64 -15.48 2.05 -6.35
C PHE A 64 -15.36 2.30 -7.86
N ALA A 65 -14.13 2.29 -8.39
CA ALA A 65 -13.86 2.43 -9.82
C ALA A 65 -12.99 1.29 -10.37
N LYS A 66 -13.31 0.82 -11.59
CA LYS A 66 -12.49 -0.15 -12.34
C LYS A 66 -11.68 0.56 -13.40
N PHE A 67 -10.42 0.18 -13.51
CA PHE A 67 -9.52 0.65 -14.58
C PHE A 67 -8.91 -0.53 -15.33
N GLY A 68 -8.87 -0.42 -16.66
CA GLY A 68 -8.35 -1.45 -17.56
C GLY A 68 -9.46 -2.33 -18.18
N PRO A 69 -9.16 -3.60 -18.53
CA PRO A 69 -7.90 -4.29 -18.31
C PRO A 69 -6.86 -3.93 -19.39
N TRP A 70 -5.58 -4.03 -19.04
CA TRP A 70 -4.46 -3.94 -19.96
C TRP A 70 -4.00 -5.33 -20.34
N GLY A 71 -3.75 -5.58 -21.62
CA GLY A 71 -3.34 -6.88 -22.14
C GLY A 71 -4.10 -7.25 -23.40
N GLY A 72 -4.23 -8.54 -23.65
CA GLY A 72 -4.84 -9.11 -24.84
C GLY A 72 -6.22 -9.73 -24.58
N ASP A 73 -6.99 -9.90 -25.66
CA ASP A 73 -8.35 -10.46 -25.61
C ASP A 73 -8.39 -11.99 -25.44
N GLY A 74 -7.23 -12.65 -25.31
CA GLY A 74 -7.14 -14.08 -25.04
C GLY A 74 -7.69 -14.48 -23.66
N GLY A 75 -7.87 -15.78 -23.44
CA GLY A 75 -8.34 -16.32 -22.17
C GLY A 75 -9.83 -16.09 -21.90
N GLN A 76 -10.26 -16.43 -20.69
CA GLN A 76 -11.61 -16.18 -20.18
C GLN A 76 -11.61 -14.98 -19.22
N PRO A 77 -12.70 -14.20 -19.15
CA PRO A 77 -12.81 -13.11 -18.20
C PRO A 77 -12.73 -13.64 -16.76
N GLN A 78 -11.99 -12.92 -15.93
CA GLN A 78 -11.83 -13.20 -14.50
C GLN A 78 -12.26 -11.97 -13.72
N ASP A 79 -13.10 -12.20 -12.71
CA ASP A 79 -13.58 -11.15 -11.84
C ASP A 79 -13.89 -11.71 -10.44
N ILE A 80 -13.97 -10.82 -9.46
CA ILE A 80 -14.32 -11.14 -8.08
C ILE A 80 -15.82 -10.95 -7.86
N GLY A 81 -16.45 -11.90 -7.16
CA GLY A 81 -17.90 -11.87 -6.89
C GLY A 81 -18.32 -10.93 -5.75
N THR A 82 -17.38 -10.48 -4.92
CA THR A 82 -17.64 -9.57 -3.80
C THR A 82 -16.67 -8.40 -3.89
N LEU A 83 -17.18 -7.17 -3.67
CA LEU A 83 -16.35 -5.97 -3.72
C LEU A 83 -15.26 -6.01 -2.64
N PRO A 84 -14.01 -5.69 -2.99
CA PRO A 84 -12.90 -5.74 -2.05
C PRO A 84 -12.79 -4.40 -1.30
N CYS A 85 -12.61 -4.44 0.01
CA CYS A 85 -12.36 -3.25 0.82
C CYS A 85 -10.87 -3.01 1.06
N ARG A 86 -10.09 -4.09 1.23
CA ARG A 86 -8.64 -3.99 1.46
C ARG A 86 -7.93 -5.21 0.89
N LEU A 87 -6.90 -4.96 0.09
CA LEU A 87 -6.00 -6.01 -0.38
C LEU A 87 -5.05 -6.44 0.74
N ASP A 88 -4.80 -7.74 0.87
CA ASP A 88 -3.97 -8.31 1.94
C ASP A 88 -2.69 -8.95 1.40
N ARG A 89 -2.81 -9.97 0.55
CA ARG A 89 -1.67 -10.69 -0.02
C ARG A 89 -1.79 -10.78 -1.53
N ILE A 90 -0.66 -10.71 -2.22
CA ILE A 90 -0.55 -11.06 -3.64
C ILE A 90 0.46 -12.21 -3.78
N LYS A 91 0.10 -13.20 -4.60
CA LYS A 91 0.96 -14.27 -5.06
C LYS A 91 1.01 -14.24 -6.59
N ILE A 92 2.22 -14.28 -7.13
CA ILE A 92 2.52 -14.21 -8.55
C ILE A 92 3.32 -15.46 -8.89
N SER A 93 2.89 -16.18 -9.93
CA SER A 93 3.69 -17.23 -10.56
C SER A 93 4.27 -16.65 -11.85
N SER A 94 5.60 -16.63 -11.97
CA SER A 94 6.26 -16.04 -13.13
C SER A 94 7.55 -16.73 -13.51
N GLY A 95 7.83 -16.79 -14.81
CA GLY A 95 9.12 -17.19 -15.36
C GLY A 95 9.63 -16.10 -16.32
N LEU A 96 9.59 -16.39 -17.63
CA LEU A 96 9.80 -15.35 -18.64
C LEU A 96 8.64 -14.36 -18.69
N ILE A 97 7.41 -14.81 -18.46
CA ILE A 97 6.21 -13.97 -18.42
C ILE A 97 5.43 -14.23 -17.12
N ILE A 98 4.27 -13.59 -16.95
CA ILE A 98 3.37 -13.87 -15.83
C ILE A 98 2.48 -15.07 -16.19
N ASP A 99 2.69 -16.18 -15.48
CA ASP A 99 1.91 -17.40 -15.66
C ASP A 99 0.56 -17.30 -14.95
N SER A 100 0.54 -16.84 -13.70
CA SER A 100 -0.70 -16.59 -12.96
C SER A 100 -0.58 -15.58 -11.81
N ILE A 101 -1.73 -15.08 -11.36
CA ILE A 101 -1.88 -14.22 -10.18
C ILE A 101 -2.97 -14.75 -9.26
N GLU A 102 -2.72 -14.72 -7.96
CA GLU A 102 -3.66 -15.00 -6.88
C GLU A 102 -3.56 -13.89 -5.84
N PHE A 103 -4.66 -13.51 -5.22
CA PHE A 103 -4.62 -12.49 -4.17
C PHE A 103 -5.71 -12.71 -3.11
N SER A 104 -5.41 -12.31 -1.88
CA SER A 104 -6.38 -12.25 -0.79
C SER A 104 -6.80 -10.81 -0.50
N TYR A 105 -8.06 -10.63 -0.13
CA TYR A 105 -8.63 -9.33 0.24
C TYR A 105 -9.70 -9.49 1.32
N ALA A 106 -9.88 -8.46 2.14
CA ALA A 106 -11.01 -8.34 3.04
C ALA A 106 -12.20 -7.73 2.30
N GLY A 107 -13.38 -8.33 2.44
CA GLY A 107 -14.63 -7.74 1.97
C GLY A 107 -15.31 -6.87 3.04
N PRO A 108 -16.51 -6.35 2.76
CA PRO A 108 -17.23 -5.43 3.65
C PRO A 108 -17.62 -6.07 5.01
N ASP A 109 -17.78 -7.37 5.02
CA ASP A 109 -18.05 -8.19 6.22
C ASP A 109 -16.79 -8.53 7.03
N SER A 110 -15.64 -7.92 6.69
CA SER A 110 -14.34 -8.20 7.30
C SER A 110 -13.84 -9.65 7.13
N GLN A 111 -14.49 -10.45 6.29
CA GLN A 111 -14.00 -11.78 5.95
C GLN A 111 -12.95 -11.71 4.83
N TYR A 112 -11.86 -12.45 5.03
CA TYR A 112 -10.83 -12.62 4.02
C TYR A 112 -11.29 -13.61 2.95
N ARG A 113 -11.11 -13.23 1.69
CA ARG A 113 -11.42 -14.03 0.50
C ARG A 113 -10.16 -14.13 -0.35
N THR A 114 -10.01 -15.24 -1.05
CA THR A 114 -8.93 -15.43 -2.03
C THR A 114 -9.53 -15.52 -3.43
N ALA A 115 -8.95 -14.79 -4.37
CA ALA A 115 -9.27 -14.85 -5.79
C ALA A 115 -8.07 -15.40 -6.58
N GLY A 116 -8.36 -16.27 -7.55
CA GLY A 116 -7.36 -16.97 -8.33
C GLY A 116 -7.03 -18.37 -7.81
N PRO A 117 -5.94 -18.99 -8.31
CA PRO A 117 -5.00 -18.41 -9.27
C PRO A 117 -5.61 -18.21 -10.67
N TRP A 118 -5.43 -17.02 -11.23
CA TRP A 118 -5.83 -16.68 -12.60
C TRP A 118 -4.66 -16.89 -13.55
N GLY A 119 -4.67 -17.99 -14.29
CA GLY A 119 -3.64 -18.35 -15.25
C GLY A 119 -3.23 -19.81 -15.13
N GLY A 120 -2.01 -20.14 -15.57
CA GLY A 120 -1.47 -21.49 -15.56
C GLY A 120 -0.63 -21.83 -14.33
N HIS A 121 -0.17 -23.08 -14.27
CA HIS A 121 0.67 -23.64 -13.20
C HIS A 121 2.19 -23.49 -13.44
N GLY A 122 2.59 -22.68 -14.42
CA GLY A 122 3.99 -22.46 -14.75
C GLY A 122 4.67 -21.40 -13.86
N GLY A 123 5.97 -21.24 -14.05
CA GLY A 123 6.76 -20.22 -13.37
C GLY A 123 7.07 -20.51 -11.90
N ASP A 124 7.90 -19.65 -11.30
CA ASP A 124 8.24 -19.71 -9.89
C ASP A 124 7.29 -18.84 -9.07
N ASN A 125 6.90 -19.32 -7.89
CA ASN A 125 5.99 -18.63 -7.01
C ASN A 125 6.71 -17.56 -6.18
N SER A 126 6.24 -16.33 -6.27
CA SER A 126 6.60 -15.23 -5.38
C SER A 126 5.34 -14.73 -4.68
N SER A 127 5.43 -14.35 -3.40
CA SER A 127 4.30 -13.76 -2.69
C SER A 127 4.74 -12.68 -1.73
N PHE A 128 3.88 -11.69 -1.52
CA PHE A 128 4.09 -10.63 -0.54
C PHE A 128 2.77 -10.25 0.11
N GLN A 129 2.84 -9.83 1.37
CA GLN A 129 1.71 -9.36 2.16
C GLN A 129 1.87 -7.86 2.44
N LEU A 130 0.77 -7.13 2.33
CA LEU A 130 0.69 -5.71 2.61
C LEU A 130 0.52 -5.49 4.11
N ALA A 131 1.42 -4.71 4.72
CA ALA A 131 1.29 -4.29 6.11
C ALA A 131 -0.01 -3.51 6.35
N GLY A 132 -0.46 -3.39 7.61
CA GLY A 132 -1.76 -2.78 7.95
C GLY A 132 -2.01 -1.41 7.31
N SER A 133 -0.99 -0.56 7.22
CA SER A 133 -1.04 0.78 6.59
C SER A 133 -0.47 0.84 5.17
N GLU A 134 -0.06 -0.29 4.60
CA GLU A 134 0.44 -0.40 3.25
C GLU A 134 -0.71 -0.70 2.28
N PHE A 135 -0.78 0.07 1.20
CA PHE A 135 -1.80 -0.05 0.17
C PHE A 135 -1.19 0.24 -1.19
N LEU A 136 -1.75 -0.37 -2.23
CA LEU A 136 -1.28 -0.19 -3.59
C LEU A 136 -1.69 1.17 -4.14
N THR A 137 -0.71 1.93 -4.62
CA THR A 137 -0.84 3.23 -5.28
C THR A 137 -0.69 3.13 -6.80
N GLY A 138 -0.20 1.99 -7.29
CA GLY A 138 -0.15 1.75 -8.72
C GLY A 138 0.32 0.35 -9.08
N VAL A 139 0.13 0.02 -10.35
CA VAL A 139 0.66 -1.19 -10.97
C VAL A 139 1.28 -0.80 -12.31
N SER A 140 2.53 -1.21 -12.53
CA SER A 140 3.18 -1.10 -13.84
C SER A 140 3.50 -2.48 -14.36
N GLY A 141 3.76 -2.58 -15.65
CA GLY A 141 4.11 -3.84 -16.27
C GLY A 141 4.43 -3.68 -17.74
N SER A 142 4.51 -4.81 -18.44
CA SER A 142 4.63 -4.85 -19.89
C SER A 142 3.74 -5.91 -20.49
N ILE A 143 3.37 -5.70 -21.75
CA ILE A 143 2.54 -6.59 -22.56
C ILE A 143 3.32 -6.99 -23.81
N GLY A 144 3.35 -8.27 -24.12
CA GLY A 144 4.10 -8.79 -25.27
C GLY A 144 3.55 -10.10 -25.80
N THR A 145 4.22 -10.64 -26.81
CA THR A 145 3.84 -11.92 -27.44
C THR A 145 4.70 -13.05 -26.86
N PHE A 146 4.06 -14.16 -26.49
CA PHE A 146 4.75 -15.34 -25.97
C PHE A 146 4.07 -16.62 -26.45
N ASN A 147 4.84 -17.58 -26.99
CA ASN A 147 4.34 -18.88 -27.46
C ASN A 147 3.10 -18.82 -28.37
N GLY A 148 3.06 -17.87 -29.31
CA GLY A 148 1.91 -17.68 -30.21
C GLY A 148 0.70 -16.98 -29.58
N HIS A 149 0.74 -16.64 -28.29
CA HIS A 149 -0.25 -15.79 -27.64
C HIS A 149 0.19 -14.33 -27.72
N ALA A 150 -0.56 -13.51 -28.46
CA ALA A 150 -0.33 -12.09 -28.55
C ALA A 150 -0.83 -11.35 -27.30
N ASN A 151 -0.10 -10.30 -26.92
CA ASN A 151 -0.47 -9.35 -25.88
C ASN A 151 -0.75 -9.96 -24.49
N VAL A 152 0.04 -10.96 -24.05
CA VAL A 152 0.00 -11.45 -22.66
C VAL A 152 0.77 -10.52 -21.73
N ILE A 153 0.48 -10.58 -20.43
CA ILE A 153 1.23 -9.84 -19.41
C ILE A 153 2.63 -10.46 -19.28
N THR A 154 3.65 -9.71 -19.68
CA THR A 154 5.06 -10.15 -19.68
C THR A 154 5.80 -9.75 -18.41
N SER A 155 5.37 -8.68 -17.75
CA SER A 155 5.89 -8.31 -16.43
C SER A 155 4.87 -7.53 -15.60
N LEU A 156 5.03 -7.58 -14.27
CA LEU A 156 4.28 -6.78 -13.31
C LEU A 156 5.16 -6.26 -12.18
N THR A 157 4.95 -5.00 -11.82
CA THR A 157 5.50 -4.35 -10.64
C THR A 157 4.36 -3.68 -9.88
N PHE A 158 4.23 -4.01 -8.60
CA PHE A 158 3.22 -3.45 -7.70
C PHE A 158 3.85 -2.32 -6.89
N VAL A 159 3.26 -1.14 -6.96
CA VAL A 159 3.75 0.05 -6.26
C VAL A 159 2.80 0.35 -5.11
N THR A 160 3.34 0.44 -3.90
CA THR A 160 2.61 0.83 -2.69
C THR A 160 3.00 2.23 -2.24
N ASN A 161 2.31 2.73 -1.22
CA ASN A 161 2.72 3.95 -0.51
C ASN A 161 4.04 3.79 0.26
N ALA A 162 4.60 2.58 0.37
CA ALA A 162 5.82 2.31 1.12
C ALA A 162 6.98 1.83 0.24
N ARG A 163 6.72 0.93 -0.72
CA ARG A 163 7.75 0.29 -1.54
C ARG A 163 7.20 -0.18 -2.88
N SER A 164 8.03 -0.87 -3.66
CA SER A 164 7.60 -1.60 -4.86
C SER A 164 7.96 -3.08 -4.78
N TYR A 165 7.09 -3.93 -5.31
CA TYR A 165 7.29 -5.38 -5.41
C TYR A 165 7.40 -5.78 -6.87
N GLY A 166 8.50 -6.46 -7.24
CA GLY A 166 8.81 -6.85 -8.61
C GLY A 166 10.08 -6.16 -9.15
N PRO A 167 10.27 -6.10 -10.47
CA PRO A 167 9.39 -6.66 -11.49
C PRO A 167 9.36 -8.19 -11.45
N PHE A 168 8.14 -8.75 -11.52
CA PHE A 168 7.91 -10.15 -11.78
C PHE A 168 7.85 -10.39 -13.29
N GLY A 169 8.36 -11.51 -13.76
CA GLY A 169 8.56 -11.76 -15.20
C GLY A 169 9.76 -11.01 -15.80
N ARG A 170 10.29 -11.53 -16.90
CA ARG A 170 11.47 -10.99 -17.60
C ARG A 170 11.19 -10.65 -19.06
N GLY A 171 9.93 -10.71 -19.46
CA GLY A 171 9.52 -10.64 -20.85
C GLY A 171 9.61 -9.21 -21.38
N ARG A 172 9.96 -9.09 -22.66
CA ARG A 172 10.00 -7.80 -23.36
C ARG A 172 8.62 -7.50 -23.93
N GLY A 173 8.24 -6.23 -23.91
CA GLY A 173 6.93 -5.82 -24.38
C GLY A 173 6.72 -4.32 -24.28
N THR A 174 5.52 -3.88 -24.64
CA THR A 174 5.07 -2.50 -24.48
C THR A 174 4.73 -2.25 -23.02
N SER A 175 5.38 -1.28 -22.39
CA SER A 175 5.12 -0.94 -20.99
C SER A 175 3.75 -0.30 -20.81
N PHE A 176 3.10 -0.61 -19.69
CA PHE A 176 1.92 0.09 -19.20
C PHE A 176 2.12 0.50 -17.74
N HIS A 177 1.41 1.53 -17.33
CA HIS A 177 1.40 2.00 -15.96
C HIS A 177 -0.01 2.48 -15.59
N ILE A 178 -0.45 2.06 -14.40
CA ILE A 178 -1.74 2.38 -13.83
C ILE A 178 -1.48 3.19 -12.55
N PRO A 179 -1.38 4.53 -12.66
CA PRO A 179 -1.29 5.38 -11.49
C PRO A 179 -2.67 5.53 -10.84
N VAL A 180 -2.76 5.33 -9.53
CA VAL A 180 -3.93 5.80 -8.76
C VAL A 180 -3.70 7.26 -8.42
N GLN A 181 -4.59 8.13 -8.89
CA GLN A 181 -4.54 9.57 -8.61
C GLN A 181 -5.54 9.93 -7.50
N GLY A 182 -5.22 10.93 -6.69
CA GLY A 182 -6.10 11.42 -5.62
C GLY A 182 -6.08 10.54 -4.36
N ASN A 183 -7.21 10.46 -3.67
CA ASN A 183 -7.33 9.77 -2.37
C ASN A 183 -7.67 8.27 -2.52
N GLY A 184 -7.31 7.63 -3.63
CA GLY A 184 -7.66 6.23 -3.92
C GLY A 184 -6.54 5.23 -3.66
N CYS A 185 -6.88 3.96 -3.54
CA CYS A 185 -5.93 2.84 -3.56
C CYS A 185 -6.48 1.64 -4.35
N ILE A 186 -5.58 0.77 -4.83
CA ILE A 186 -5.98 -0.49 -5.46
C ILE A 186 -6.34 -1.50 -4.36
N VAL A 187 -7.56 -2.02 -4.43
CA VAL A 187 -8.14 -2.95 -3.46
C VAL A 187 -8.33 -4.36 -4.01
N GLY A 188 -8.24 -4.54 -5.32
CA GLY A 188 -8.36 -5.84 -5.97
C GLY A 188 -8.10 -5.77 -7.47
N PHE A 189 -8.28 -6.89 -8.14
CA PHE A 189 -8.01 -7.04 -9.56
C PHE A 189 -9.20 -7.66 -10.29
N PHE A 190 -9.22 -7.48 -11.59
CA PHE A 190 -10.01 -8.24 -12.55
C PHE A 190 -9.16 -8.46 -13.80
N GLY A 191 -9.58 -9.26 -14.76
CA GLY A 191 -8.75 -9.46 -15.95
C GLY A 191 -9.24 -10.54 -16.88
N ARG A 192 -8.28 -11.12 -17.61
CA ARG A 192 -8.48 -12.27 -18.48
C ARG A 192 -7.34 -13.25 -18.28
N SER A 193 -7.66 -14.54 -18.18
CA SER A 193 -6.64 -15.58 -18.04
C SER A 193 -7.00 -16.84 -18.81
N GLY A 194 -5.96 -17.54 -19.25
CA GLY A 194 -6.04 -18.87 -19.82
C GLY A 194 -4.83 -19.66 -19.35
N ARG A 195 -3.98 -20.09 -20.29
CA ARG A 195 -2.68 -20.68 -19.96
C ARG A 195 -1.74 -19.70 -19.25
N TYR A 196 -1.88 -18.41 -19.52
CA TYR A 196 -1.11 -17.31 -18.95
C TYR A 196 -2.05 -16.22 -18.47
N LEU A 197 -1.52 -15.21 -17.78
CA LEU A 197 -2.28 -13.98 -17.51
C LEU A 197 -2.35 -13.15 -18.81
N ASN A 198 -3.53 -13.09 -19.42
CA ASN A 198 -3.75 -12.41 -20.69
C ASN A 198 -3.95 -10.91 -20.52
N ALA A 199 -4.72 -10.50 -19.52
CA ALA A 199 -4.96 -9.10 -19.22
C ALA A 199 -5.23 -8.88 -17.72
N ILE A 200 -4.88 -7.70 -17.22
CA ILE A 200 -5.11 -7.30 -15.83
C ILE A 200 -5.69 -5.89 -15.74
N GLY A 201 -6.71 -5.74 -14.93
CA GLY A 201 -7.31 -4.48 -14.51
C GLY A 201 -7.36 -4.40 -12.99
N VAL A 202 -7.65 -3.21 -12.48
CA VAL A 202 -7.63 -2.93 -11.04
C VAL A 202 -8.99 -2.41 -10.57
N TYR A 203 -9.38 -2.82 -9.38
CA TYR A 203 -10.40 -2.17 -8.58
C TYR A 203 -9.72 -1.12 -7.70
N THR A 204 -10.28 0.08 -7.70
CA THR A 204 -9.88 1.16 -6.81
C THR A 204 -11.04 1.53 -5.90
N ALA A 205 -10.69 1.90 -4.68
CA ALA A 205 -11.59 2.47 -3.69
C ALA A 205 -10.93 3.73 -3.14
N PRO A 206 -11.64 4.62 -2.43
CA PRO A 206 -10.99 5.60 -1.59
C PRO A 206 -10.11 4.84 -0.62
N LYS A 207 -8.98 5.45 -0.27
CA LYS A 207 -8.18 5.00 0.85
C LYS A 207 -9.14 4.81 2.02
N PRO A 208 -8.99 3.75 2.84
CA PRO A 208 -9.66 3.71 4.12
C PRO A 208 -9.22 4.95 4.90
N GLU A 209 -10.02 6.00 4.83
CA GLU A 209 -9.97 7.07 5.79
C GLU A 209 -10.38 6.43 7.12
N PRO A 210 -9.68 6.72 8.22
CA PRO A 210 -10.24 6.40 9.51
C PRO A 210 -11.59 7.09 9.55
N LYS A 211 -12.66 6.32 9.76
CA LYS A 211 -13.98 6.89 10.01
C LYS A 211 -13.79 8.02 11.00
N ALA A 212 -14.15 9.24 10.60
CA ALA A 212 -14.23 10.38 11.50
C ALA A 212 -15.27 10.04 12.57
N GLY A 213 -14.80 9.47 13.67
CA GLY A 213 -15.63 8.75 14.63
C GLY A 213 -14.75 8.01 15.62
N GLY A 214 -14.01 8.77 16.41
CA GLY A 214 -13.06 8.30 17.42
C GLY A 214 -11.77 9.11 17.32
N ASP A 215 -11.44 9.84 18.37
CA ASP A 215 -10.31 10.78 18.47
C ASP A 215 -8.95 10.04 18.53
N GLU A 216 -8.69 9.13 17.59
CA GLU A 216 -7.51 8.28 17.55
C GLU A 216 -6.62 8.67 16.35
N ALA A 217 -5.68 9.57 16.62
CA ALA A 217 -4.71 10.08 15.66
C ALA A 217 -4.00 8.96 14.86
N VAL A 218 -4.15 9.00 13.54
CA VAL A 218 -3.56 8.05 12.58
C VAL A 218 -2.03 8.11 12.65
N VAL A 219 -1.42 6.97 12.93
CA VAL A 219 0.04 6.79 12.83
C VAL A 219 0.38 6.23 11.45
N ALA A 220 1.04 7.04 10.63
CA ALA A 220 1.56 6.68 9.32
C ALA A 220 2.96 6.04 9.42
N ARG A 221 3.28 5.15 8.48
CA ARG A 221 4.63 4.61 8.28
C ARG A 221 5.25 5.31 7.09
N ILE A 222 6.44 5.88 7.24
CA ILE A 222 7.14 6.58 6.15
C ILE A 222 8.57 6.04 6.03
N GLY A 223 8.98 5.75 4.79
CA GLY A 223 10.23 5.06 4.46
C GLY A 223 10.01 3.56 4.18
N PRO A 224 11.05 2.72 4.29
CA PRO A 224 12.38 3.04 4.80
C PRO A 224 13.29 3.67 3.74
N TRP A 225 14.27 4.45 4.17
CA TRP A 225 15.36 4.97 3.33
C TRP A 225 16.62 4.16 3.58
N GLY A 226 17.27 3.72 2.51
CA GLY A 226 18.48 2.90 2.56
C GLY A 226 18.38 1.65 1.68
N GLY A 227 19.00 0.55 2.14
CA GLY A 227 19.08 -0.73 1.45
C GLY A 227 17.81 -1.59 1.56
N VAL A 228 17.78 -2.71 0.83
CA VAL A 228 16.65 -3.65 0.89
C VAL A 228 16.60 -4.38 2.22
N GLY A 229 17.77 -4.70 2.80
CA GLY A 229 17.98 -5.33 4.10
C GLY A 229 17.29 -6.70 4.28
N ASN A 230 17.98 -7.63 4.91
CA ASN A 230 17.52 -9.04 4.95
C ASN A 230 16.65 -9.33 6.18
N ALA A 231 16.83 -8.56 7.25
CA ALA A 231 16.07 -8.68 8.51
C ALA A 231 15.20 -7.43 8.70
N LEU A 232 13.90 -7.65 8.93
CA LEU A 232 12.94 -6.59 9.21
C LEU A 232 12.75 -6.45 10.71
N HIS A 233 13.00 -5.25 11.22
CA HIS A 233 12.79 -4.88 12.61
C HIS A 233 11.61 -3.91 12.70
N ASP A 234 10.56 -4.38 13.37
CA ASP A 234 9.31 -3.67 13.51
C ASP A 234 8.73 -3.83 14.92
N ILE A 235 7.75 -3.00 15.26
CA ILE A 235 7.05 -3.03 16.54
C ILE A 235 5.69 -3.71 16.41
N ALA A 236 5.31 -4.46 17.45
CA ALA A 236 4.01 -5.12 17.51
C ALA A 236 2.89 -4.13 17.88
N GLU A 237 3.13 -3.30 18.90
CA GLU A 237 2.14 -2.36 19.40
C GLU A 237 2.23 -1.00 18.72
N ARG A 238 1.07 -0.38 18.51
CA ARG A 238 0.98 0.90 17.81
C ARG A 238 1.62 2.01 18.67
N PRO A 239 2.61 2.75 18.15
CA PRO A 239 3.30 3.75 18.95
C PRO A 239 2.45 5.02 19.06
N HIS A 240 2.28 5.52 20.28
CA HIS A 240 1.54 6.74 20.56
C HIS A 240 2.45 7.91 20.94
N ARG A 241 3.47 7.66 21.78
CA ARG A 241 4.44 8.68 22.23
C ARG A 241 5.84 8.10 22.35
N LEU A 242 6.82 8.76 21.75
CA LEU A 242 8.24 8.42 21.90
C LEU A 242 8.79 9.09 23.16
N HIS A 243 9.48 8.34 24.02
CA HIS A 243 10.05 8.87 25.27
C HIS A 243 11.57 9.00 25.21
N ARG A 244 12.23 8.02 24.58
CA ARG A 244 13.69 7.94 24.58
C ARG A 244 14.18 7.25 23.33
N VAL A 245 15.26 7.76 22.75
CA VAL A 245 15.97 7.13 21.64
C VAL A 245 17.43 6.97 22.02
N THR A 246 18.00 5.79 21.81
CA THR A 246 19.43 5.52 21.95
C THR A 246 19.98 5.15 20.57
N ILE A 247 20.89 5.97 20.05
CA ILE A 247 21.58 5.70 18.78
C ILE A 247 23.00 5.25 19.08
N PHE A 248 23.34 4.04 18.67
CA PHE A 248 24.71 3.52 18.72
C PHE A 248 25.40 3.82 17.40
N SER A 249 26.48 4.58 17.45
CA SER A 249 27.19 5.01 16.24
C SER A 249 28.70 5.05 16.42
N GLY A 250 29.41 4.76 15.33
CA GLY A 250 30.84 4.99 15.14
C GLY A 250 31.04 5.77 13.86
N THR A 251 31.67 5.17 12.85
CA THR A 251 31.73 5.75 11.49
C THR A 251 30.37 5.76 10.80
N ILE A 252 29.49 4.80 11.14
CA ILE A 252 28.11 4.68 10.65
C ILE A 252 27.15 4.56 11.83
N VAL A 253 25.84 4.50 11.55
CA VAL A 253 24.84 4.10 12.55
C VAL A 253 24.83 2.58 12.67
N ASN A 254 25.25 2.07 13.83
CA ASN A 254 25.38 0.64 14.08
C ASN A 254 24.05 0.02 14.50
N SER A 255 23.39 0.63 15.48
CA SER A 255 22.11 0.15 15.99
C SER A 255 21.28 1.25 16.66
N LEU A 256 19.99 0.97 16.80
CA LEU A 256 18.98 1.87 17.37
C LEU A 256 18.13 1.11 18.38
N GLU A 257 17.98 1.69 19.56
CA GLU A 257 17.01 1.27 20.59
C GLU A 257 16.11 2.46 20.91
N TYR A 258 14.84 2.22 21.19
CA TYR A 258 13.97 3.28 21.70
C TYR A 258 12.88 2.78 22.64
N LEU A 259 12.37 3.71 23.45
CA LEU A 259 11.26 3.52 24.38
C LEU A 259 10.10 4.39 23.92
N TYR A 260 8.93 3.77 23.74
CA TYR A 260 7.69 4.46 23.40
C TYR A 260 6.57 3.98 24.30
N SER A 261 5.44 4.70 24.32
CA SER A 261 4.19 4.20 24.88
C SER A 261 3.11 4.07 23.81
N ASP A 262 2.23 3.09 23.98
CA ASP A 262 1.06 2.88 23.14
C ASP A 262 -0.13 3.78 23.54
N GLY A 263 -1.29 3.57 22.91
CA GLY A 263 -2.50 4.34 23.16
C GLY A 263 -3.06 4.19 24.57
N ASP A 264 -2.77 3.06 25.24
CA ASP A 264 -3.18 2.77 26.62
C ASP A 264 -2.16 3.30 27.65
N GLY A 265 -1.07 3.91 27.17
CA GLY A 265 0.00 4.46 28.00
C GLY A 265 1.01 3.41 28.47
N GLN A 266 0.91 2.16 28.03
CA GLN A 266 1.89 1.13 28.37
C GLN A 266 3.21 1.39 27.66
N GLN A 267 4.33 1.19 28.36
CA GLN A 267 5.65 1.48 27.83
C GLN A 267 6.30 0.23 27.22
N HIS A 268 6.87 0.41 26.04
CA HIS A 268 7.50 -0.63 25.23
C HIS A 268 8.92 -0.22 24.87
N THR A 269 9.89 -1.07 25.21
CA THR A 269 11.29 -0.91 24.77
C THR A 269 11.53 -1.84 23.58
N THR A 270 12.13 -1.32 22.51
CA THR A 270 12.49 -2.10 21.34
C THR A 270 13.92 -1.83 20.90
N GLY A 271 14.52 -2.82 20.24
CA GLY A 271 15.93 -2.86 19.91
C GLY A 271 16.81 -3.39 21.04
N PRO A 272 18.14 -3.22 20.94
CA PRO A 272 18.83 -2.56 19.84
C PRO A 272 18.70 -3.33 18.51
N TRP A 273 18.26 -2.64 17.46
CA TRP A 273 18.17 -3.17 16.10
C TRP A 273 19.42 -2.80 15.32
N GLY A 274 20.11 -3.78 14.73
CA GLY A 274 21.43 -3.65 14.12
C GLY A 274 22.54 -4.32 14.96
N GLY A 275 23.79 -3.99 14.66
CA GLY A 275 24.95 -4.66 15.28
C GLY A 275 25.41 -4.09 16.63
N CYS A 276 26.35 -4.81 17.24
CA CYS A 276 26.93 -4.53 18.55
C CYS A 276 28.02 -3.42 18.58
N GLY A 277 28.18 -2.66 17.49
CA GLY A 277 29.21 -1.64 17.36
C GLY A 277 28.80 -0.23 17.81
N GLY A 278 29.78 0.66 17.92
CA GLY A 278 29.57 2.09 18.15
C GLY A 278 29.39 2.48 19.63
N THR A 279 29.32 3.79 19.88
CA THR A 279 29.02 4.36 21.20
C THR A 279 27.56 4.81 21.24
N GLY A 280 26.82 4.35 22.26
CA GLY A 280 25.42 4.69 22.47
C GLY A 280 25.25 6.11 23.01
N ARG A 281 24.52 6.96 22.30
CA ARG A 281 24.03 8.24 22.81
C ARG A 281 22.54 8.16 23.06
N LYS A 282 22.17 8.38 24.32
CA LYS A 282 20.79 8.30 24.81
C LYS A 282 20.17 9.69 24.87
N ILE A 283 19.02 9.86 24.23
CA ILE A 283 18.26 11.11 24.13
C ILE A 283 16.95 10.89 24.88
N HIS A 284 16.73 11.68 25.93
CA HIS A 284 15.47 11.71 26.67
C HIS A 284 14.64 12.89 26.20
N LEU A 285 13.39 12.63 25.83
CA LEU A 285 12.43 13.65 25.46
C LEU A 285 11.63 14.06 26.70
N ALA A 286 11.52 15.37 26.94
CA ALA A 286 10.64 15.91 27.97
C ALA A 286 9.14 15.55 27.70
N PRO A 287 8.23 15.69 28.69
CA PRO A 287 6.80 15.39 28.53
C PRO A 287 6.18 15.89 27.22
N GLU A 288 6.41 17.17 26.89
CA GLU A 288 5.87 17.82 25.68
C GLU A 288 6.88 17.94 24.53
N GLU A 289 8.08 17.40 24.70
CA GLU A 289 9.10 17.40 23.65
C GLU A 289 8.91 16.19 22.74
N PHE A 290 8.94 16.42 21.44
CA PHE A 290 8.81 15.38 20.42
C PHE A 290 9.75 15.65 19.26
N ILE A 291 10.02 14.61 18.46
CA ILE A 291 10.86 14.75 17.28
C ILE A 291 10.01 15.27 16.12
N VAL A 292 10.47 16.36 15.53
CA VAL A 292 9.82 17.03 14.38
C VAL A 292 10.55 16.75 13.07
N GLU A 293 11.83 16.39 13.14
CA GLU A 293 12.63 16.13 11.95
C GLU A 293 13.60 14.98 12.19
N VAL A 294 13.69 14.09 11.21
CA VAL A 294 14.76 13.09 11.10
C VAL A 294 15.38 13.25 9.73
N THR A 295 16.67 13.54 9.70
CA THR A 295 17.49 13.56 8.49
C THR A 295 18.62 12.56 8.64
N GLY A 296 19.17 12.13 7.52
CA GLY A 296 20.29 11.22 7.53
C GLY A 296 20.91 11.04 6.16
N THR A 297 21.89 10.16 6.10
CA THR A 297 22.53 9.75 4.84
C THR A 297 22.70 8.24 4.83
N PHE A 298 22.70 7.66 3.63
CA PHE A 298 23.02 6.26 3.40
C PHE A 298 24.07 6.11 2.31
N HIS A 299 24.93 5.11 2.46
CA HIS A 299 26.07 4.86 1.57
C HIS A 299 26.38 3.36 1.53
N PRO A 300 26.93 2.82 0.42
CA PRO A 300 27.46 1.47 0.39
C PRO A 300 28.44 1.20 1.55
N CYS A 301 28.41 0.02 2.14
CA CYS A 301 29.30 -0.25 3.27
C CYS A 301 30.77 -0.16 2.82
N ALA A 302 31.58 0.66 3.50
CA ALA A 302 32.94 0.97 3.06
C ALA A 302 33.91 -0.23 3.21
N TRP A 303 33.61 -1.14 4.13
CA TRP A 303 34.46 -2.30 4.43
C TRP A 303 33.86 -3.64 3.98
N ASP A 304 32.57 -3.70 3.65
CA ASP A 304 31.92 -4.90 3.14
C ASP A 304 31.12 -4.61 1.86
N ARG A 305 31.68 -5.01 0.72
CA ARG A 305 31.07 -4.77 -0.61
C ARG A 305 29.79 -5.57 -0.85
N THR A 306 29.48 -6.55 0.01
CA THR A 306 28.24 -7.33 -0.10
C THR A 306 27.04 -6.58 0.47
N ILE A 307 27.28 -5.55 1.29
CA ILE A 307 26.23 -4.72 1.90
C ILE A 307 26.02 -3.48 1.03
N PRO A 308 24.93 -3.42 0.23
CA PRO A 308 24.76 -2.41 -0.81
C PRO A 308 24.49 -1.01 -0.23
N SER A 309 23.98 -0.92 1.00
CA SER A 309 23.67 0.34 1.65
C SER A 309 23.60 0.19 3.16
N VAL A 310 24.21 1.13 3.88
CA VAL A 310 24.07 1.32 5.33
C VAL A 310 23.67 2.76 5.63
N VAL A 311 22.89 2.96 6.70
CA VAL A 311 22.63 4.29 7.24
C VAL A 311 23.92 4.80 7.86
N SER A 312 24.54 5.77 7.19
CA SER A 312 25.85 6.29 7.55
C SER A 312 25.74 7.44 8.56
N SER A 313 24.65 8.21 8.51
CA SER A 313 24.37 9.23 9.51
C SER A 313 22.89 9.37 9.88
N LEU A 314 22.62 9.80 11.11
CA LEU A 314 21.30 10.26 11.56
C LEU A 314 21.39 11.58 12.33
N THR A 315 20.42 12.46 12.13
CA THR A 315 20.23 13.69 12.90
C THR A 315 18.75 13.80 13.26
N LEU A 316 18.48 14.14 14.52
CA LEU A 316 17.14 14.32 15.06
C LEU A 316 16.96 15.77 15.52
N VAL A 317 15.87 16.42 15.15
CA VAL A 317 15.50 17.74 15.65
C VAL A 317 14.22 17.63 16.46
N THR A 318 14.20 18.22 17.65
CA THR A 318 13.03 18.21 18.53
C THR A 318 12.19 19.48 18.38
N SER A 319 10.95 19.43 18.86
CA SER A 319 10.01 20.57 18.90
C SER A 319 10.54 21.77 19.70
N THR A 320 11.55 21.57 20.55
CA THR A 320 12.21 22.67 21.28
C THR A 320 13.37 23.31 20.50
N GLY A 321 13.63 22.85 19.28
CA GLY A 321 14.75 23.29 18.44
C GLY A 321 16.09 22.63 18.77
N LYS A 322 16.13 21.66 19.71
CA LYS A 322 17.35 20.92 20.00
C LYS A 322 17.68 19.98 18.85
N THR A 323 18.92 20.02 18.41
CA THR A 323 19.47 19.11 17.40
C THR A 323 20.36 18.07 18.06
N HIS A 324 20.11 16.80 17.77
CA HIS A 324 20.88 15.66 18.24
C HIS A 324 21.53 14.95 17.04
N GLY A 325 22.85 14.88 17.04
CA GLY A 325 23.64 14.30 15.96
C GLY A 325 24.54 15.34 15.27
N PRO A 326 25.04 15.06 14.06
CA PRO A 326 24.88 13.78 13.35
C PRO A 326 25.53 12.63 14.13
N PHE A 327 24.84 11.51 14.21
CA PHE A 327 25.36 10.24 14.70
C PHE A 327 25.94 9.49 13.51
N GLY A 328 27.21 9.09 13.54
CA GLY A 328 27.91 8.56 12.37
C GLY A 328 28.50 9.64 11.47
N THR A 329 28.91 9.26 10.26
CA THR A 329 29.53 10.14 9.26
C THR A 329 28.57 10.38 8.11
N GLN A 330 28.34 11.64 7.74
CA GLN A 330 27.45 11.99 6.63
C GLN A 330 28.08 11.60 5.29
N LEU A 331 27.75 10.41 4.80
CA LEU A 331 28.29 9.84 3.56
C LEU A 331 27.17 9.36 2.65
N GLY A 332 27.31 9.61 1.35
CA GLY A 332 26.40 9.13 0.31
C GLY A 332 25.15 9.99 0.15
N ALA A 333 24.02 9.33 -0.16
CA ALA A 333 22.77 10.01 -0.49
C ALA A 333 22.03 10.42 0.78
N ALA A 334 21.52 11.65 0.80
CA ALA A 334 20.73 12.16 1.92
C ALA A 334 19.28 11.70 1.85
N PHE A 335 18.66 11.56 3.02
CA PHE A 335 17.24 11.37 3.17
C PHE A 335 16.68 12.25 4.28
N GLN A 336 15.38 12.47 4.21
CA GLN A 336 14.61 13.18 5.22
C GLN A 336 13.26 12.50 5.37
N VAL A 337 12.81 12.33 6.61
CA VAL A 337 11.44 11.92 6.90
C VAL A 337 10.53 13.14 6.66
N PRO A 338 9.60 13.09 5.70
CA PRO A 338 8.67 14.19 5.49
C PRO A 338 7.65 14.24 6.64
N VAL A 339 7.81 15.21 7.53
CA VAL A 339 6.91 15.47 8.66
C VAL A 339 6.18 16.79 8.40
N GLN A 340 4.86 16.77 8.46
CA GLN A 340 4.04 17.99 8.35
C GLN A 340 4.08 18.79 9.67
N SER A 341 3.74 20.07 9.63
CA SER A 341 3.75 20.94 10.82
C SER A 341 2.83 20.48 11.95
N ASP A 342 1.81 19.68 11.61
CA ASP A 342 0.84 19.10 12.54
C ASP A 342 1.15 17.63 12.86
N SER A 343 2.40 17.19 12.67
CA SER A 343 2.78 15.79 12.82
C SER A 343 4.03 15.62 13.69
N ARG A 344 4.15 14.47 14.34
CA ARG A 344 5.32 14.12 15.16
C ARG A 344 5.78 12.70 14.95
N ILE A 345 7.07 12.46 15.15
CA ILE A 345 7.66 11.12 15.07
C ILE A 345 7.46 10.41 16.42
N VAL A 346 6.85 9.23 16.39
CA VAL A 346 6.47 8.44 17.57
C VAL A 346 7.20 7.10 17.68
N GLY A 347 7.99 6.74 16.67
CA GLY A 347 8.77 5.51 16.66
C GLY A 347 9.52 5.32 15.34
N PHE A 348 10.22 4.20 15.22
CA PHE A 348 11.02 3.85 14.05
C PHE A 348 10.77 2.40 13.64
N PHE A 349 11.10 2.07 12.40
CA PHE A 349 11.27 0.68 11.96
C PHE A 349 12.56 0.62 11.13
N ALA A 350 13.21 -0.53 11.09
CA ALA A 350 14.51 -0.65 10.45
C ALA A 350 14.65 -1.96 9.68
N HIS A 351 15.53 -1.95 8.70
CA HIS A 351 16.02 -3.17 8.07
C HIS A 351 17.53 -3.29 8.32
N GLY A 352 17.98 -4.52 8.54
CA GLY A 352 19.41 -4.85 8.69
C GLY A 352 19.67 -5.76 9.88
N ASP A 353 20.81 -6.44 9.84
CA ASP A 353 21.20 -7.44 10.85
C ASP A 353 22.43 -6.93 11.62
N ASN A 354 23.61 -6.95 10.98
CA ASN A 354 24.85 -6.45 11.56
C ASN A 354 24.95 -4.92 11.63
N TYR A 355 24.12 -4.20 10.89
CA TYR A 355 24.07 -2.73 10.83
C TYR A 355 22.65 -2.29 10.48
N ILE A 356 22.33 -1.01 10.67
CA ILE A 356 21.11 -0.44 10.10
C ILE A 356 21.33 -0.19 8.61
N GLU A 357 20.71 -1.01 7.77
CA GLU A 357 20.79 -0.90 6.30
C GLU A 357 19.76 0.08 5.75
N ALA A 358 18.57 0.12 6.37
CA ALA A 358 17.53 1.09 6.08
C ALA A 358 16.73 1.44 7.33
N ILE A 359 16.18 2.65 7.36
CA ILE A 359 15.39 3.15 8.48
C ILE A 359 14.14 3.85 7.98
N GLY A 360 13.02 3.65 8.66
CA GLY A 360 11.78 4.38 8.48
C GLY A 360 11.25 4.88 9.82
N ALA A 361 10.22 5.72 9.75
CA ALA A 361 9.64 6.38 10.92
C ALA A 361 8.13 6.18 10.98
N TYR A 362 7.63 6.11 12.21
CA TYR A 362 6.21 6.20 12.54
C TYR A 362 5.87 7.67 12.81
N VAL A 363 4.95 8.23 12.02
CA VAL A 363 4.55 9.64 12.06
C VAL A 363 3.09 9.75 12.44
N LYS A 364 2.80 10.39 13.56
CA LYS A 364 1.45 10.57 14.08
C LYS A 364 0.98 12.00 13.83
N LYS A 365 -0.21 12.16 13.25
CA LYS A 365 -0.86 13.46 13.09
C LYS A 365 -1.45 13.94 14.42
N LEU A 366 -1.33 15.23 14.71
CA LEU A 366 -1.95 15.89 15.85
C LEU A 366 -3.41 16.20 15.49
N THR A 367 -4.37 15.67 16.25
CA THR A 367 -5.75 16.16 16.21
C THR A 367 -5.88 17.41 17.09
N GLU A 368 -6.67 18.38 16.63
CA GLU A 368 -6.82 19.71 17.27
C GLU A 368 -7.36 19.66 18.71
N SER A 369 -7.83 18.51 19.20
CA SER A 369 -8.37 18.30 20.53
C SER A 369 -7.31 18.17 21.64
N SER A 370 -6.03 18.00 21.34
CA SER A 370 -4.98 17.81 22.36
C SER A 370 -4.42 19.12 22.95
N ASN A 371 -5.05 20.27 22.68
CA ASN A 371 -4.60 21.60 23.11
C ASN A 371 -5.48 22.21 24.23
N ARG A 372 -6.02 21.39 25.14
CA ARG A 372 -6.68 21.86 26.36
C ARG A 372 -6.11 21.25 27.61
#